data_AF-A0A536H0X3-F1
#
_entry.id   AF-A0A536H0X3-F1
#
_cell.length_a   1.000
_cell.length_b   1.000
_cell.length_c   1.000
_cell.angle_alpha   90.00
_cell.angle_beta   90.00
_cell.angle_gamma   90.00
#
_symmetry.space_group_name_H-M   'P 1'
#
loop_
_entity.id
_entity.type
_entity.pdbx_description
1 polymer ?
#
loop_
_entity_poly.entity_id
_entity_poly.type
_entity_poly.pdbx_seq_one_letter_code
_entity_poly.pdbx_strand_id
1 'polypeptide(L)'
;MPHHVDIAELERRKAHLEEELEHLQQQLQRLRLLRAQVVHQQSEVLRQHGPGEQYDELQQQFQELLKAFVATIEERVIIIDLLSQFERNKEERVPTMETFWNARCTDSIEQQKQWPILRLSNTPRRSVVEQDGKRIDTDHSIHTPSEQRDVFSRGHVRISPLFLALLLPLVLGMGFLWYAVHPSPHGPSTVATTTPRSAWTPTPKPVLSPTVSAATLYPPVAQSYAGEINDVGVANTKTIMYLTHIKQDQNRLSGNFQGLGLIGAFTGTVTSSGIVHFTVKIDAGTLIFDGITKVGGDIRGTFKAVDQRGQSLGEYGDWNVSITSGI
;
A
#
# COMPACT_ATOMS: atom_id res chain seq x y z
N MET A 1 40.28 24.48 14.87
CA MET A 1 39.31 25.14 15.76
C MET A 1 37.94 24.59 15.39
N PRO A 2 37.21 23.95 16.33
CA PRO A 2 35.90 23.39 16.01
C PRO A 2 34.92 24.52 15.67
N HIS A 3 34.30 24.44 14.49
CA HIS A 3 33.19 25.30 14.13
C HIS A 3 32.03 25.03 15.10
N HIS A 4 31.80 25.96 16.01
CA HIS A 4 30.64 25.92 16.89
C HIS A 4 29.41 26.11 16.02
N VAL A 5 28.68 25.03 15.74
CA VAL A 5 27.39 25.09 15.05
C VAL A 5 26.44 25.84 15.98
N ASP A 6 25.92 26.97 15.50
CA ASP A 6 24.97 27.81 16.22
C ASP A 6 23.65 27.05 16.39
N ILE A 7 23.25 26.84 17.65
CA ILE A 7 22.01 26.14 18.01
C ILE A 7 20.80 26.87 17.42
N ALA A 8 20.83 28.20 17.34
CA ALA A 8 19.74 28.99 16.79
C ALA A 8 19.53 28.78 15.28
N GLU A 9 20.59 28.44 14.54
CA GLU A 9 20.49 28.10 13.12
C GLU A 9 19.86 26.72 12.93
N LEU A 10 20.14 25.77 13.83
CA LEU A 10 19.55 24.44 13.80
C LEU A 10 18.04 24.49 14.07
N GLU A 11 17.61 25.28 15.06
CA GLU A 11 16.20 25.48 15.38
C GLU A 11 15.43 26.15 14.23
N ARG A 12 16.04 27.13 13.56
CA ARG A 12 15.46 27.75 12.35
C ARG A 12 15.26 26.75 11.22
N ARG A 13 16.23 25.86 10.98
CA ARG A 13 16.11 24.81 9.97
C ARG A 13 15.03 23.79 10.32
N LYS A 14 14.91 23.41 11.59
CA LYS A 14 13.85 22.52 12.06
C LYS A 14 12.46 23.11 11.79
N ALA A 15 12.23 24.36 12.18
CA ALA A 15 10.94 25.03 11.95
C ALA A 15 10.59 25.11 10.46
N HIS A 16 11.58 25.40 9.60
CA HIS A 16 11.39 25.42 8.15
C HIS A 16 10.97 24.05 7.59
N LEU A 17 11.55 22.97 8.11
CA LEU A 17 11.19 21.61 7.69
C LEU A 17 9.80 21.18 8.17
N GLU A 18 9.40 21.62 9.37
CA GLU A 18 8.03 21.40 9.87
C GLU A 18 7.01 22.11 8.98
N GLU A 19 7.29 23.35 8.55
CA GLU A 19 6.45 24.09 7.59
C GLU A 19 6.41 23.40 6.21
N GLU A 20 7.55 22.93 5.70
CA GLU A 20 7.59 22.16 4.45
C GLU A 20 6.79 20.86 4.54
N LEU A 21 6.83 20.16 5.68
CA LEU A 21 6.08 18.94 5.90
C LEU A 21 4.57 19.20 5.88
N GLU A 22 4.10 20.25 6.57
CA GLU A 22 2.70 20.67 6.53
C GLU A 22 2.26 21.02 5.11
N HIS A 23 3.10 21.74 4.36
CA HIS A 23 2.83 22.07 2.96
C HIS A 23 2.71 20.80 2.10
N LEU A 24 3.58 19.80 2.28
CA LEU A 24 3.51 18.54 1.55
C LEU A 24 2.26 17.73 1.90
N GLN A 25 1.88 17.70 3.18
CA GLN A 25 0.62 17.08 3.59
C GLN A 25 -0.59 17.76 2.93
N GLN A 26 -0.57 19.09 2.84
CA GLN A 26 -1.61 19.84 2.15
C GLN A 26 -1.65 19.52 0.65
N GLN A 27 -0.49 19.43 -0.01
CA GLN A 27 -0.41 19.03 -1.42
C GLN A 27 -0.95 17.62 -1.65
N LEU A 28 -0.64 16.67 -0.76
CA LEU A 28 -1.15 15.30 -0.84
C LEU A 28 -2.68 15.26 -0.70
N GLN A 29 -3.25 16.06 0.22
CA GLN A 29 -4.71 16.17 0.37
C GLN A 29 -5.38 16.75 -0.88
N ARG A 30 -4.80 17.80 -1.48
CA ARG A 30 -5.30 18.35 -2.76
C ARG A 30 -5.30 17.31 -3.87
N LEU A 31 -4.26 16.47 -3.94
CA LEU A 31 -4.22 15.42 -4.94
C LEU A 31 -5.26 14.33 -4.71
N ARG A 32 -5.48 13.91 -3.45
CA ARG A 32 -6.54 12.96 -3.11
C ARG A 32 -7.91 13.46 -3.59
N LEU A 33 -8.19 14.76 -3.40
CA LEU A 33 -9.40 15.39 -3.89
C LEU A 33 -9.47 15.40 -5.43
N LEU A 34 -8.38 15.79 -6.09
CA LEU A 34 -8.31 15.81 -7.56
C LEU A 34 -8.52 14.42 -8.15
N ARG A 35 -7.92 13.39 -7.56
CA ARG A 35 -8.12 11.99 -7.95
C ARG A 35 -9.59 11.59 -7.84
N ALA A 36 -10.24 11.89 -6.71
CA ALA A 36 -11.66 11.58 -6.52
C ALA A 36 -12.52 12.27 -7.58
N GLN A 37 -12.19 13.52 -7.93
CA GLN A 37 -12.87 14.27 -8.99
C GLN A 37 -12.67 13.64 -10.38
N VAL A 38 -11.46 13.20 -10.70
CA VAL A 38 -11.16 12.52 -11.99
C VAL A 38 -11.89 11.18 -12.09
N VAL A 39 -11.89 10.38 -11.02
CA VAL A 39 -12.62 9.11 -10.98
C VAL A 39 -14.12 9.34 -11.17
N HIS A 40 -14.67 10.40 -10.55
CA HIS A 40 -16.06 10.79 -10.76
C HIS A 40 -16.33 11.20 -12.22
N GLN A 41 -15.46 12.04 -12.83
CA GLN A 41 -15.59 12.40 -14.24
C GLN A 41 -15.50 11.19 -15.17
N GLN A 42 -14.57 10.27 -14.93
CA GLN A 42 -14.45 9.02 -15.68
C GLN A 42 -15.74 8.21 -15.63
N SER A 43 -16.36 8.12 -14.45
CA SER A 43 -17.62 7.40 -14.28
C SER A 43 -18.77 8.04 -15.08
N GLU A 44 -18.84 9.37 -15.16
CA GLU A 44 -19.86 10.08 -15.95
C GLU A 44 -19.62 9.96 -17.45
N VAL A 45 -18.37 10.07 -17.90
CA VAL A 45 -18.01 9.89 -19.32
C VAL A 45 -18.36 8.47 -19.77
N LEU A 46 -18.02 7.45 -18.97
CA LEU A 46 -18.35 6.06 -19.24
C LEU A 46 -19.87 5.85 -19.31
N ARG A 47 -20.63 6.54 -18.45
CA ARG A 47 -22.10 6.49 -18.43
C ARG A 47 -22.74 7.11 -19.67
N GLN A 48 -22.14 8.17 -20.22
CA GLN A 48 -22.69 8.93 -21.34
C GLN A 48 -22.27 8.38 -22.71
N HIS A 49 -21.02 7.95 -22.87
CA HIS A 49 -20.43 7.67 -24.18
C HIS A 49 -19.95 6.22 -24.35
N GLY A 50 -19.94 5.43 -23.27
CA GLY A 50 -19.31 4.11 -23.27
C GLY A 50 -17.77 4.19 -23.35
N PRO A 51 -17.07 3.05 -23.36
CA PRO A 51 -15.62 3.01 -23.51
C PRO A 51 -15.26 3.34 -24.97
N GLY A 52 -14.69 4.53 -25.19
CA GLY A 52 -14.18 4.99 -26.49
C GLY A 52 -12.87 5.77 -26.32
N GLU A 53 -12.30 6.26 -27.42
CA GLU A 53 -10.96 6.91 -27.43
C GLU A 53 -10.80 8.04 -26.42
N GLN A 54 -11.87 8.77 -26.11
CA GLN A 54 -11.86 9.86 -25.12
C GLN A 54 -11.64 9.36 -23.68
N TYR A 55 -12.02 8.12 -23.37
CA TYR A 55 -11.77 7.49 -22.08
C TYR A 55 -10.29 7.12 -21.94
N ASP A 56 -9.68 6.59 -23.00
CA ASP A 56 -8.27 6.20 -23.02
C ASP A 56 -7.35 7.42 -22.89
N GLU A 57 -7.67 8.53 -23.57
CA GLU A 57 -6.91 9.78 -23.46
C GLU A 57 -6.98 10.37 -22.04
N LEU A 58 -8.16 10.37 -21.42
CA LEU A 58 -8.35 10.83 -20.04
C LEU A 58 -7.59 9.95 -19.05
N GLN A 59 -7.59 8.63 -19.27
CA GLN A 59 -6.84 7.68 -18.44
C GLN A 59 -5.32 7.90 -18.59
N GLN A 60 -4.83 8.16 -19.81
CA GLN A 60 -3.42 8.42 -20.06
C GLN A 60 -2.95 9.73 -19.43
N GLN A 61 -3.73 10.82 -19.55
CA GLN A 61 -3.42 12.09 -18.89
C GLN A 61 -3.32 11.95 -17.36
N PHE A 62 -4.24 11.18 -16.77
CA PHE A 62 -4.23 10.93 -15.33
C PHE A 62 -3.01 10.10 -14.89
N GLN A 63 -2.62 9.09 -15.67
CA GLN A 63 -1.43 8.29 -15.39
C GLN A 63 -0.13 9.10 -15.45
N GLU A 64 0.01 9.98 -16.45
CA GLU A 64 1.19 10.87 -16.54
C GLU A 64 1.24 11.88 -15.39
N LEU A 65 0.09 12.44 -14.98
CA LEU A 65 0.00 13.30 -13.81
C LEU A 65 0.43 12.56 -12.53
N LEU A 66 -0.03 11.32 -12.34
CA LEU A 66 0.34 10.49 -11.20
C LEU A 66 1.85 10.19 -11.19
N LYS A 67 2.44 9.81 -12.32
CA LYS A 67 3.88 9.56 -12.42
C LYS A 67 4.72 10.79 -12.03
N ALA A 68 4.38 11.96 -12.57
CA ALA A 68 5.10 13.20 -12.26
C ALA A 68 5.02 13.54 -10.77
N PHE A 69 3.86 13.30 -10.15
CA PHE A 69 3.67 13.54 -8.73
C PHE A 69 4.42 12.55 -7.84
N VAL A 70 4.37 11.25 -8.15
CA VAL A 70 5.11 10.22 -7.42
C VAL A 70 6.61 10.54 -7.45
N ALA A 71 7.15 10.91 -8.61
CA ALA A 71 8.55 11.33 -8.72
C ALA A 71 8.87 12.54 -7.82
N THR A 72 7.96 13.52 -7.74
CA THR A 72 8.11 14.70 -6.87
C THR A 72 8.06 14.34 -5.39
N ILE A 73 7.20 13.38 -4.99
CA ILE A 73 7.13 12.89 -3.61
C ILE A 73 8.37 12.08 -3.25
N GLU A 74 8.81 11.17 -4.11
CA GLU A 74 9.97 10.30 -3.85
C GLU A 74 11.22 11.14 -3.57
N GLU A 75 11.47 12.18 -4.38
CA GLU A 75 12.57 13.12 -4.17
C GLU A 75 12.51 13.78 -2.78
N ARG A 76 11.31 14.17 -2.33
CA ARG A 76 11.13 14.89 -1.06
C ARG A 76 11.08 13.97 0.16
N VAL A 77 10.56 12.75 0.04
CA VAL A 77 10.56 11.74 1.11
C VAL A 77 11.98 11.28 1.41
N ILE A 78 12.84 11.16 0.39
CA ILE A 78 14.26 10.87 0.57
C ILE A 78 14.93 11.97 1.41
N ILE A 79 14.61 13.25 1.16
CA ILE A 79 15.15 14.37 1.93
C ILE A 79 14.72 14.29 3.41
N ILE A 80 13.44 13.99 3.67
CA ILE A 80 12.92 13.86 5.05
C ILE A 80 13.55 12.66 5.80
N ASP A 81 13.72 11.51 5.14
CA ASP A 81 14.37 10.35 5.75
C ASP A 81 15.85 10.61 6.05
N LEU A 82 16.58 11.26 5.13
CA LEU A 82 17.97 11.67 5.35
C LEU A 82 18.12 12.60 6.56
N LEU A 83 17.19 13.54 6.74
CA LEU A 83 17.17 14.44 7.89
C LEU A 83 16.83 13.71 9.20
N SER A 84 15.87 12.80 9.16
CA SER A 84 15.49 11.96 10.30
C SER A 84 16.61 11.00 10.72
N GLN A 85 17.41 10.51 9.77
CA GLN A 85 18.61 9.71 10.06
C GLN A 85 19.72 10.57 10.66
N PHE A 86 19.93 11.79 10.15
CA PHE A 86 20.91 12.72 10.72
C PHE A 86 20.59 13.05 12.18
N GLU A 87 19.32 13.33 12.50
CA GLU A 87 18.90 13.69 13.85
C GLU A 87 19.06 12.52 14.84
N ARG A 88 18.75 11.29 14.42
CA ARG A 88 19.03 10.07 15.21
C ARG A 88 20.52 9.82 15.42
N ASN A 89 21.36 10.07 14.41
CA ASN A 89 22.80 9.79 14.51
C ASN A 89 23.56 10.84 15.35
N LYS A 90 22.94 12.00 15.63
CA LYS A 90 23.53 13.07 16.46
C LYS A 90 23.80 12.62 17.89
N GLU A 91 23.09 11.59 18.36
CA GLU A 91 23.19 11.07 19.73
C GLU A 91 24.26 9.98 19.89
N GLU A 92 24.66 9.29 18.81
CA GLU A 92 25.48 8.07 18.93
C GLU A 92 26.99 8.22 18.70
N ARG A 93 27.47 9.27 18.01
CA ARG A 93 28.88 9.74 17.92
C ARG A 93 28.94 10.73 16.77
N VAL A 94 29.67 11.82 16.94
CA VAL A 94 29.74 12.89 15.94
C VAL A 94 30.93 12.68 14.99
N PRO A 95 30.77 12.09 13.79
CA PRO A 95 31.55 12.58 12.66
C PRO A 95 31.04 13.99 12.35
N THR A 96 31.94 14.89 11.95
CA THR A 96 31.56 16.25 11.53
C THR A 96 30.47 16.17 10.45
N MET A 97 29.52 17.11 10.44
CA MET A 97 28.42 17.12 9.47
C MET A 97 28.88 16.94 8.01
N GLU A 98 30.07 17.47 7.70
CA GLU A 98 30.77 17.30 6.43
C GLU A 98 31.13 15.84 6.08
N THR A 99 31.53 15.02 7.05
CA THR A 99 31.84 13.59 6.81
C THR A 99 30.57 12.78 6.56
N PHE A 100 29.45 13.12 7.23
CA PHE A 100 28.16 12.49 6.96
C PHE A 100 27.64 12.80 5.54
N TRP A 101 27.66 14.09 5.13
CA TRP A 101 27.22 14.48 3.79
C TRP A 101 28.15 13.94 2.69
N ASN A 102 29.47 13.98 2.89
CA ASN A 102 30.41 13.43 1.89
C ASN A 102 30.29 11.91 1.75
N ALA A 103 30.08 11.15 2.83
CA ALA A 103 29.85 9.71 2.75
C ALA A 103 28.59 9.38 1.92
N ARG A 104 27.47 10.09 2.19
CA ARG A 104 26.20 9.86 1.47
C ARG A 104 26.19 10.36 0.02
N CYS A 105 26.84 11.48 -0.29
CA CYS A 105 26.96 11.96 -1.67
C CYS A 105 27.81 11.01 -2.54
N THR A 106 28.80 10.34 -1.95
CA THR A 106 29.63 9.37 -2.68
C THR A 106 28.82 8.12 -3.06
N ASP A 107 27.97 7.62 -2.16
CA ASP A 107 27.10 6.46 -2.43
C ASP A 107 25.99 6.77 -3.45
N SER A 108 25.42 7.99 -3.41
CA SER A 108 24.33 8.40 -4.33
C SER A 108 24.83 8.60 -5.77
N ILE A 109 26.07 9.06 -5.96
CA ILE A 109 26.69 9.25 -7.29
C ILE A 109 26.97 7.89 -7.95
N GLU A 110 27.27 6.84 -7.18
CA GLU A 110 27.41 5.48 -7.72
C GLU A 110 26.05 4.87 -8.12
N GLN A 111 24.97 5.11 -7.35
CA GLN A 111 23.62 4.67 -7.76
C GLN A 111 23.09 5.44 -8.98
N GLN A 112 23.46 6.72 -9.15
CA GLN A 112 22.97 7.53 -10.28
C GLN A 112 23.64 7.20 -11.61
N LYS A 113 24.80 6.54 -11.62
CA LYS A 113 25.49 6.08 -12.84
C LYS A 113 24.75 4.98 -13.63
N GLN A 114 23.65 4.44 -13.08
CA GLN A 114 22.92 3.32 -13.67
C GLN A 114 21.61 3.69 -14.39
N TRP A 115 21.26 4.98 -14.48
CA TRP A 115 20.06 5.42 -15.21
C TRP A 115 20.40 5.84 -16.66
N PRO A 116 19.74 5.28 -17.69
CA PRO A 116 19.93 5.72 -19.06
C PRO A 116 19.29 7.10 -19.25
N ILE A 117 20.09 8.06 -19.72
CA ILE A 117 19.66 9.41 -20.10
C ILE A 117 18.69 9.30 -21.28
N LEU A 118 17.39 9.43 -21.03
CA LEU A 118 16.37 9.61 -22.07
C LEU A 118 16.42 11.06 -22.55
N ARG A 119 17.01 11.30 -23.72
CA ARG A 119 16.91 12.57 -24.44
C ARG A 119 15.49 12.73 -24.98
N LEU A 120 14.77 13.76 -24.53
CA LEU A 120 13.52 14.18 -25.18
C LEU A 120 13.81 14.68 -26.60
N SER A 121 13.16 14.05 -27.58
CA SER A 121 13.13 14.50 -28.97
C SER A 121 12.21 15.73 -29.08
N ASN A 122 12.76 16.86 -29.51
CA ASN A 122 11.99 18.05 -29.87
C ASN A 122 11.15 17.77 -31.12
N THR A 123 9.83 17.69 -30.98
CA THR A 123 8.90 17.65 -32.13
C THR A 123 8.51 19.07 -32.56
N PRO A 124 8.45 19.38 -33.88
CA PRO A 124 8.18 20.73 -34.36
C PRO A 124 6.71 21.15 -34.23
N ARG A 125 6.52 22.40 -33.84
CA ARG A 125 5.27 23.15 -33.75
C ARG A 125 4.58 23.22 -35.12
N ARG A 126 3.36 22.68 -35.25
CA ARG A 126 2.54 22.75 -36.48
C ARG A 126 1.87 24.12 -36.58
N SER A 127 2.05 24.78 -37.72
CA SER A 127 1.52 26.10 -38.05
C SER A 127 0.01 26.08 -38.29
N VAL A 128 -0.67 27.07 -37.72
CA VAL A 128 -2.07 27.45 -37.95
C VAL A 128 -2.25 27.81 -39.43
N VAL A 129 -3.21 27.16 -40.09
CA VAL A 129 -3.69 27.59 -41.41
C VAL A 129 -4.91 28.46 -41.20
N GLU A 130 -4.71 29.72 -41.59
CA GLU A 130 -5.68 30.77 -41.80
C GLU A 130 -6.56 30.40 -43.00
N GLN A 131 -7.88 30.33 -42.80
CA GLN A 131 -8.84 30.16 -43.88
C GLN A 131 -9.76 31.38 -43.92
N ASP A 132 -9.44 32.25 -44.88
CA ASP A 132 -10.13 33.46 -45.27
C ASP A 132 -11.29 33.17 -46.25
N GLY A 133 -12.38 33.92 -46.08
CA GLY A 133 -13.34 34.29 -47.12
C GLY A 133 -14.35 33.24 -47.62
N LYS A 134 -15.64 33.40 -47.27
CA LYS A 134 -16.67 33.84 -48.25
C LYS A 134 -18.01 34.17 -47.58
N ARG A 135 -18.41 35.43 -47.72
CA ARG A 135 -19.70 36.03 -47.38
C ARG A 135 -20.58 36.01 -48.64
N ILE A 136 -21.74 35.37 -48.63
CA ILE A 136 -22.91 35.70 -49.48
C ILE A 136 -24.19 35.39 -48.69
N ASP A 137 -25.09 36.36 -48.71
CA ASP A 137 -26.42 36.46 -48.10
C ASP A 137 -27.38 35.33 -48.52
N THR A 138 -28.45 35.11 -47.73
CA THR A 138 -29.86 35.21 -48.20
C THR A 138 -30.82 34.99 -47.02
N ASP A 139 -31.78 35.91 -46.93
CA ASP A 139 -32.87 36.02 -45.97
C ASP A 139 -33.88 34.86 -45.91
N HIS A 140 -34.66 34.90 -44.83
CA HIS A 140 -36.02 34.39 -44.64
C HIS A 140 -36.27 32.87 -44.67
N SER A 141 -36.60 32.31 -43.50
CA SER A 141 -37.92 31.67 -43.33
C SER A 141 -38.27 31.43 -41.87
N ILE A 142 -39.50 31.81 -41.52
CA ILE A 142 -40.20 31.55 -40.27
C ILE A 142 -40.57 30.06 -40.23
N HIS A 143 -40.17 29.31 -39.20
CA HIS A 143 -40.91 28.11 -38.80
C HIS A 143 -40.76 27.78 -37.31
N THR A 144 -41.90 27.37 -36.76
CA THR A 144 -42.31 27.13 -35.37
C THR A 144 -41.62 25.95 -34.65
N PRO A 145 -41.71 25.89 -33.31
CA PRO A 145 -40.99 24.91 -32.48
C PRO A 145 -41.69 23.56 -32.51
N SER A 146 -40.91 22.48 -32.66
CA SER A 146 -41.41 21.12 -32.47
C SER A 146 -40.72 20.48 -31.26
N GLU A 147 -41.59 20.03 -30.36
CA GLU A 147 -41.38 19.30 -29.12
C GLU A 147 -40.79 17.92 -29.44
N GLN A 148 -39.55 17.66 -29.01
CA GLN A 148 -38.92 16.35 -29.12
C GLN A 148 -38.71 15.77 -27.73
N ARG A 149 -39.66 14.93 -27.29
CA ARG A 149 -39.51 14.02 -26.16
C ARG A 149 -38.56 12.91 -26.57
N ASP A 150 -37.36 12.89 -26.01
CA ASP A 150 -36.48 11.74 -26.11
C ASP A 150 -36.82 10.70 -25.04
N VAL A 151 -37.28 9.55 -25.52
CA VAL A 151 -37.50 8.32 -24.79
C VAL A 151 -36.17 7.58 -24.72
N PHE A 152 -35.51 7.60 -23.57
CA PHE A 152 -34.30 6.81 -23.34
C PHE A 152 -34.63 5.31 -23.32
N SER A 153 -34.34 4.62 -24.42
CA SER A 153 -34.45 3.18 -24.53
C SER A 153 -33.26 2.50 -23.81
N ARG A 154 -33.57 1.59 -22.88
CA ARG A 154 -32.61 0.76 -22.14
C ARG A 154 -32.09 -0.36 -23.06
N GLY A 155 -30.91 -0.16 -23.62
CA GLY A 155 -30.23 -1.19 -24.42
C GLY A 155 -29.67 -2.31 -23.53
N HIS A 156 -30.25 -3.50 -23.63
CA HIS A 156 -29.64 -4.71 -23.08
C HIS A 156 -28.39 -5.06 -23.91
N VAL A 157 -27.21 -4.91 -23.33
CA VAL A 157 -25.94 -5.35 -23.92
C VAL A 157 -25.94 -6.88 -24.00
N ARG A 158 -26.13 -7.42 -25.20
CA ARG A 158 -25.99 -8.85 -25.48
C ARG A 158 -24.51 -9.17 -25.62
N ILE A 159 -23.90 -9.70 -24.56
CA ILE A 159 -22.53 -10.24 -24.63
C ILE A 159 -22.56 -11.44 -25.58
N SER A 160 -21.78 -11.35 -26.66
CA SER A 160 -21.72 -12.38 -27.70
C SER A 160 -21.14 -13.69 -27.13
N PRO A 161 -21.81 -14.85 -27.31
CA PRO A 161 -21.32 -16.15 -26.81
C PRO A 161 -19.97 -16.55 -27.41
N LEU A 162 -19.61 -15.98 -28.55
CA LEU A 162 -18.32 -16.18 -29.23
C LEU A 162 -17.16 -15.58 -28.42
N PHE A 163 -17.41 -14.48 -27.70
CA PHE A 163 -16.40 -13.83 -26.85
C PHE A 163 -16.12 -14.66 -25.58
N LEU A 164 -17.14 -15.32 -25.04
CA LEU A 164 -17.00 -16.20 -23.87
C LEU A 164 -16.22 -17.48 -24.22
N ALA A 165 -16.44 -18.02 -25.42
CA ALA A 165 -15.70 -19.19 -25.91
C ALA A 165 -14.21 -18.93 -26.12
N LEU A 166 -13.82 -17.68 -26.42
CA LEU A 166 -12.42 -17.31 -26.63
C LEU A 166 -11.65 -17.11 -25.31
N LEU A 167 -12.33 -16.68 -24.24
CA LEU A 167 -11.69 -16.39 -22.94
C LEU A 167 -11.40 -17.66 -22.12
N LEU A 168 -12.24 -18.70 -22.23
CA LEU A 168 -12.08 -19.95 -21.49
C LEU A 168 -10.70 -20.64 -21.70
N PRO A 169 -10.18 -20.81 -22.93
CA PRO A 169 -8.87 -21.43 -23.12
C PRO A 169 -7.71 -20.55 -22.63
N LEU A 170 -7.88 -19.23 -22.57
CA LEU A 170 -6.83 -18.31 -22.10
C LEU A 170 -6.60 -18.47 -20.59
N VAL A 171 -7.68 -18.57 -19.82
CA VAL A 171 -7.64 -18.75 -18.36
C VAL A 171 -7.12 -20.14 -17.99
N LEU A 172 -7.57 -21.18 -18.71
CA LEU A 172 -7.10 -22.55 -18.48
C LEU A 172 -5.64 -22.77 -18.94
N GLY A 173 -5.24 -22.14 -20.04
CA GLY A 173 -3.87 -22.25 -20.58
C GLY A 173 -2.82 -21.59 -19.68
N MET A 174 -3.12 -20.43 -19.09
CA MET A 174 -2.18 -19.75 -18.19
C MET A 174 -1.97 -20.48 -16.85
N GLY A 175 -2.98 -21.19 -16.34
CA GLY A 175 -2.85 -21.99 -15.12
C GLY A 175 -1.88 -23.16 -15.25
N PHE A 176 -1.77 -23.75 -16.45
CA PHE A 176 -0.94 -24.94 -16.69
C PHE A 176 0.56 -24.62 -16.75
N LEU A 177 0.93 -23.44 -17.28
CA LEU A 177 2.31 -22.97 -17.36
C LEU A 177 2.91 -22.65 -15.98
N TRP A 178 2.10 -22.14 -15.05
CA TRP A 178 2.57 -21.83 -13.69
C TRP A 178 2.91 -23.08 -12.89
N TYR A 179 2.21 -24.19 -13.11
CA TYR A 179 2.43 -25.44 -12.39
C TYR A 179 3.70 -26.19 -12.83
N ALA A 180 4.13 -26.02 -14.09
CA ALA A 180 5.31 -26.70 -14.62
C ALA A 180 6.65 -26.06 -14.18
N VAL A 181 6.65 -24.81 -13.73
CA VAL A 181 7.88 -24.04 -13.45
C VAL A 181 8.26 -24.03 -11.96
N HIS A 182 7.41 -24.55 -11.07
CA HIS A 182 7.69 -24.62 -9.63
C HIS A 182 8.03 -26.06 -9.20
N PRO A 183 9.30 -26.50 -9.29
CA PRO A 183 9.71 -27.75 -8.67
C PRO A 183 9.52 -27.66 -7.15
N SER A 184 8.70 -28.57 -6.61
CA SER A 184 8.50 -28.77 -5.18
C SER A 184 9.86 -28.97 -4.47
N PRO A 185 10.22 -28.13 -3.48
CA PRO A 185 11.45 -28.33 -2.71
C PRO A 185 11.25 -29.48 -1.72
N HIS A 186 11.49 -30.71 -2.16
CA HIS A 186 11.72 -31.84 -1.27
C HIS A 186 13.14 -31.72 -0.69
N GLY A 187 13.25 -31.09 0.48
CA GLY A 187 14.49 -31.06 1.25
C GLY A 187 14.80 -32.44 1.86
N PRO A 188 16.07 -32.91 1.80
CA PRO A 188 16.45 -34.22 2.33
C PRO A 188 16.38 -34.27 3.86
N SER A 189 15.83 -35.37 4.36
CA SER A 189 15.74 -35.68 5.79
C SER A 189 17.09 -36.18 6.30
N THR A 190 17.79 -35.37 7.09
CA THR A 190 19.05 -35.75 7.72
C THR A 190 18.78 -36.55 8.99
N VAL A 191 19.13 -37.84 8.96
CA VAL A 191 19.10 -38.75 10.11
C VAL A 191 20.15 -38.31 11.12
N ALA A 192 19.73 -38.00 12.34
CA ALA A 192 20.61 -37.64 13.45
C ALA A 192 21.30 -38.88 14.04
N THR A 193 22.63 -38.90 14.00
CA THR A 193 23.49 -39.87 14.69
C THR A 193 23.56 -39.54 16.19
N THR A 194 23.07 -40.44 17.03
CA THR A 194 23.12 -40.35 18.49
C THR A 194 24.50 -40.75 19.03
N THR A 195 25.10 -39.87 19.83
CA THR A 195 26.32 -40.14 20.60
C THR A 195 25.92 -40.55 22.03
N PRO A 196 26.44 -41.66 22.59
CA PRO A 196 26.10 -42.08 23.95
C PRO A 196 26.90 -41.25 24.98
N ARG A 197 26.24 -40.31 25.66
CA ARG A 197 26.83 -39.55 26.76
C ARG A 197 26.46 -40.16 28.11
N SER A 198 27.48 -40.79 28.70
CA SER A 198 27.78 -41.01 30.12
C SER A 198 26.65 -40.78 31.14
N ALA A 199 26.28 -41.86 31.81
CA ALA A 199 25.37 -41.91 32.94
C ALA A 199 25.92 -41.11 34.14
N TRP A 200 25.21 -40.04 34.51
CA TRP A 200 25.34 -39.40 35.81
C TRP A 200 24.03 -39.60 36.55
N THR A 201 24.12 -40.28 37.69
CA THR A 201 23.05 -40.58 38.63
C THR A 201 22.41 -39.27 39.13
N PRO A 202 21.14 -38.98 38.80
CA PRO A 202 20.48 -37.81 39.33
C PRO A 202 19.87 -38.12 40.70
N THR A 203 20.28 -37.33 41.70
CA THR A 203 19.61 -37.18 42.99
C THR A 203 18.11 -36.94 42.80
N PRO A 204 17.20 -37.64 43.51
CA PRO A 204 15.76 -37.46 43.38
C PRO A 204 15.36 -36.05 43.83
N LYS A 205 15.16 -35.15 42.86
CA LYS A 205 14.51 -33.87 43.08
C LYS A 205 13.00 -34.11 43.28
N PRO A 206 12.36 -33.44 44.25
CA PRO A 206 10.93 -33.58 44.47
C PRO A 206 10.17 -33.28 43.18
N VAL A 207 9.40 -34.27 42.74
CA VAL A 207 8.48 -34.17 41.61
C VAL A 207 7.39 -33.18 42.01
N LEU A 208 7.58 -31.92 41.64
CA LEU A 208 6.51 -30.94 41.63
C LEU A 208 5.51 -31.43 40.60
N SER A 209 4.35 -31.89 41.07
CA SER A 209 3.21 -32.21 40.23
C SER A 209 3.01 -31.08 39.22
N PRO A 210 2.92 -31.36 37.91
CA PRO A 210 2.58 -30.33 36.95
C PRO A 210 1.18 -29.85 37.35
N THR A 211 1.11 -28.66 37.94
CA THR A 211 -0.14 -27.92 38.05
C THR A 211 -0.63 -27.82 36.61
N VAL A 212 -1.65 -28.62 36.28
CA VAL A 212 -2.34 -28.57 35.01
C VAL A 212 -2.96 -27.19 34.95
N SER A 213 -2.19 -26.24 34.42
CA SER A 213 -2.64 -24.89 34.15
C SER A 213 -3.86 -25.07 33.28
N ALA A 214 -5.03 -24.71 33.82
CA ALA A 214 -6.31 -24.92 33.19
C ALA A 214 -6.18 -24.58 31.71
N ALA A 215 -6.36 -25.58 30.83
CA ALA A 215 -6.20 -25.41 29.41
C ALA A 215 -7.09 -24.23 28.99
N THR A 216 -6.46 -23.12 28.62
CA THR A 216 -7.20 -21.95 28.17
C THR A 216 -7.94 -22.37 26.91
N LEU A 217 -9.28 -22.23 26.94
CA LEU A 217 -10.18 -22.59 25.83
C LEU A 217 -9.78 -21.95 24.49
N TYR A 218 -9.03 -20.84 24.57
CA TYR A 218 -8.53 -20.08 23.45
C TYR A 218 -7.02 -20.30 23.28
N PRO A 219 -6.53 -20.46 22.05
CA PRO A 219 -5.12 -20.58 21.79
C PRO A 219 -4.39 -19.31 22.25
N PRO A 220 -3.19 -19.44 22.85
CA PRO A 220 -2.40 -18.28 23.24
C PRO A 220 -1.90 -17.53 21.99
N VAL A 221 -2.00 -16.20 22.02
CA VAL A 221 -1.51 -15.29 20.98
C VAL A 221 -0.20 -14.63 21.47
N ALA A 222 0.79 -14.47 20.58
CA ALA A 222 2.06 -13.84 20.95
C ALA A 222 1.89 -12.34 21.25
N GLN A 223 2.81 -11.77 22.02
CA GLN A 223 2.77 -10.34 22.37
C GLN A 223 3.07 -9.41 21.20
N SER A 224 3.83 -9.89 20.20
CA SER A 224 4.20 -9.10 19.03
C SER A 224 4.30 -9.96 17.76
N TYR A 225 3.93 -9.35 16.64
CA TYR A 225 4.00 -9.91 15.30
C TYR A 225 4.57 -8.88 14.31
N ALA A 226 5.29 -9.36 13.30
CA ALA A 226 5.76 -8.56 12.18
C ALA A 226 5.51 -9.30 10.86
N GLY A 227 5.24 -8.55 9.81
CA GLY A 227 5.05 -9.11 8.47
C GLY A 227 4.61 -8.05 7.47
N GLU A 228 3.70 -8.40 6.58
CA GLU A 228 3.34 -7.58 5.43
C GLU A 228 1.84 -7.61 5.15
N ILE A 229 1.34 -6.46 4.68
CA ILE A 229 0.03 -6.30 4.06
C ILE A 229 0.24 -6.10 2.57
N ASN A 230 -0.45 -6.89 1.76
CA ASN A 230 -0.59 -6.71 0.33
C ASN A 230 -1.94 -6.08 0.05
N ASP A 231 -1.96 -4.76 -0.10
CA ASP A 231 -3.14 -3.99 -0.48
C ASP A 231 -3.35 -4.13 -1.98
N VAL A 232 -4.36 -4.90 -2.38
CA VAL A 232 -4.74 -5.12 -3.79
C VAL A 232 -5.86 -4.18 -4.23
N GLY A 233 -6.27 -3.27 -3.34
CA GLY A 233 -7.27 -2.27 -3.59
C GLY A 233 -6.73 -1.17 -4.50
N VAL A 234 -7.06 0.06 -4.16
CA VAL A 234 -6.88 1.20 -5.04
C VAL A 234 -5.41 1.68 -5.03
N ALA A 235 -4.64 1.33 -4.00
CA ALA A 235 -3.22 1.65 -3.87
C ALA A 235 -2.29 0.60 -4.51
N ASN A 236 -2.72 -0.66 -4.64
CA ASN A 236 -1.94 -1.78 -5.18
C ASN A 236 -0.48 -1.81 -4.65
N THR A 237 -0.32 -1.84 -3.32
CA THR A 237 0.97 -1.65 -2.66
C THR A 237 1.20 -2.68 -1.56
N LYS A 238 2.48 -2.93 -1.26
CA LYS A 238 2.92 -3.81 -0.18
C LYS A 238 3.51 -2.98 0.94
N THR A 239 3.02 -3.17 2.17
CA THR A 239 3.49 -2.42 3.34
C THR A 239 3.87 -3.35 4.48
N ILE A 240 4.86 -2.95 5.27
CA ILE A 240 5.22 -3.67 6.49
C ILE A 240 4.11 -3.47 7.52
N MET A 241 3.79 -4.54 8.26
CA MET A 241 2.80 -4.57 9.32
C MET A 241 3.43 -5.01 10.63
N TYR A 242 3.09 -4.29 11.70
CA TYR A 242 3.43 -4.66 13.06
C TYR A 242 2.17 -4.70 13.92
N LEU A 243 2.03 -5.78 14.70
CA LEU A 243 1.10 -5.84 15.82
C LEU A 243 1.94 -5.95 17.08
N THR A 244 1.85 -5.00 17.99
CA THR A 244 2.68 -4.97 19.20
C THR A 244 1.83 -4.81 20.45
N HIS A 245 2.43 -5.09 21.60
CA HIS A 245 1.80 -4.93 22.91
C HIS A 245 0.46 -5.69 23.02
N ILE A 246 0.38 -6.87 22.38
CA ILE A 246 -0.85 -7.64 22.36
C ILE A 246 -1.15 -8.18 23.76
N LYS A 247 -2.34 -7.88 24.24
CA LYS A 247 -2.92 -8.41 25.47
C LYS A 247 -4.12 -9.27 25.11
N GLN A 248 -4.08 -10.52 25.54
CA GLN A 248 -5.18 -11.46 25.42
C GLN A 248 -5.84 -11.68 26.78
N ASP A 249 -7.14 -11.45 26.85
CA ASP A 249 -7.99 -11.80 27.98
C ASP A 249 -9.10 -12.73 27.47
N GLN A 250 -8.95 -14.03 27.72
CA GLN A 250 -9.78 -15.08 27.15
C GLN A 250 -9.80 -15.02 25.60
N ASN A 251 -10.97 -14.75 25.02
CA ASN A 251 -11.16 -14.59 23.58
C ASN A 251 -10.91 -13.17 23.10
N ARG A 252 -10.66 -12.19 23.98
CA ARG A 252 -10.54 -10.78 23.61
C ARG A 252 -9.08 -10.41 23.40
N LEU A 253 -8.82 -9.63 22.35
CA LEU A 253 -7.51 -9.11 21.99
C LEU A 253 -7.51 -7.58 22.02
N SER A 254 -6.38 -7.01 22.42
CA SER A 254 -6.10 -5.58 22.29
C SER A 254 -4.61 -5.36 22.08
N GLY A 255 -4.23 -4.29 21.40
CA GLY A 255 -2.82 -3.96 21.17
C GLY A 255 -2.66 -2.74 20.26
N ASN A 256 -1.44 -2.58 19.72
CA ASN A 256 -1.10 -1.52 18.78
C ASN A 256 -0.89 -2.10 17.38
N PHE A 257 -1.32 -1.34 16.37
CA PHE A 257 -1.20 -1.64 14.96
C PHE A 257 -0.35 -0.55 14.29
N GLN A 258 0.56 -0.99 13.42
CA GLN A 258 1.25 -0.14 12.47
C GLN A 258 1.26 -0.83 11.10
N GLY A 259 0.82 -0.13 10.06
CA GLY A 259 0.74 -0.67 8.70
C GLY A 259 -0.09 0.25 7.80
N LEU A 260 0.03 0.11 6.48
CA LEU A 260 -0.68 0.97 5.50
C LEU A 260 -0.45 2.49 5.72
N GLY A 261 0.70 2.87 6.29
CA GLY A 261 1.00 4.26 6.66
C GLY A 261 0.21 4.79 7.86
N LEU A 262 -0.41 3.90 8.64
CA LEU A 262 -1.24 4.24 9.81
C LEU A 262 -0.64 3.65 11.07
N ILE A 263 -0.87 4.33 12.19
CA ILE A 263 -0.53 3.87 13.55
C ILE A 263 -1.78 4.05 14.40
N GLY A 264 -2.19 3.01 15.13
CA GLY A 264 -3.39 3.08 15.97
C GLY A 264 -3.56 1.89 16.90
N ALA A 265 -4.50 2.01 17.84
CA ALA A 265 -4.88 0.88 18.68
C ALA A 265 -5.82 -0.06 17.92
N PHE A 266 -5.72 -1.36 18.20
CA PHE A 266 -6.65 -2.35 17.69
C PHE A 266 -7.35 -3.09 18.83
N THR A 267 -8.56 -3.57 18.54
CA THR A 267 -9.31 -4.48 19.41
C THR A 267 -9.87 -5.63 18.59
N GLY A 268 -9.94 -6.82 19.16
CA GLY A 268 -10.38 -8.00 18.42
C GLY A 268 -10.75 -9.18 19.29
N THR A 269 -10.88 -10.33 18.63
CA THR A 269 -11.16 -11.61 19.25
C THR A 269 -10.38 -12.74 18.59
N VAL A 270 -10.21 -13.84 19.34
CA VAL A 270 -9.71 -15.12 18.85
C VAL A 270 -10.67 -16.24 19.28
N THR A 271 -11.04 -17.12 18.36
CA THR A 271 -11.87 -18.29 18.65
C THR A 271 -11.03 -19.45 19.16
N SER A 272 -11.67 -20.48 19.74
CA SER A 272 -10.98 -21.72 20.12
C SER A 272 -10.37 -22.47 18.92
N SER A 273 -10.86 -22.20 17.71
CA SER A 273 -10.31 -22.72 16.45
C SER A 273 -9.16 -21.88 15.87
N GLY A 274 -8.72 -20.80 16.55
CA GLY A 274 -7.65 -19.93 16.09
C GLY A 274 -8.06 -18.96 14.97
N ILE A 275 -9.35 -18.69 14.80
CA ILE A 275 -9.82 -17.62 13.92
C ILE A 275 -9.63 -16.30 14.66
N VAL A 276 -8.94 -15.35 14.03
CA VAL A 276 -8.65 -14.03 14.57
C VAL A 276 -9.46 -13.00 13.81
N HIS A 277 -10.14 -12.12 14.54
CA HIS A 277 -10.84 -10.97 13.98
C HIS A 277 -10.46 -9.72 14.78
N PHE A 278 -9.95 -8.67 14.15
CA PHE A 278 -9.69 -7.41 14.85
C PHE A 278 -9.97 -6.21 13.98
N THR A 279 -10.17 -5.07 14.64
CA THR A 279 -10.46 -3.80 13.99
C THR A 279 -9.53 -2.70 14.44
N VAL A 280 -9.21 -1.79 13.51
CA VAL A 280 -8.44 -0.57 13.75
C VAL A 280 -9.32 0.62 13.36
N LYS A 281 -9.59 1.52 14.29
CA LYS A 281 -10.34 2.75 13.98
C LYS A 281 -9.44 3.74 13.27
N ILE A 282 -9.96 4.36 12.21
CA ILE A 282 -9.28 5.38 11.41
C ILE A 282 -10.26 6.55 11.20
N ASP A 283 -9.77 7.74 10.86
CA ASP A 283 -10.64 8.92 10.71
C ASP A 283 -11.76 8.71 9.68
N ALA A 284 -11.44 8.02 8.59
CA ALA A 284 -12.39 7.71 7.52
C ALA A 284 -13.36 6.56 7.84
N GLY A 285 -13.14 5.80 8.93
CA GLY A 285 -13.95 4.62 9.25
C GLY A 285 -13.20 3.55 10.06
N THR A 286 -13.17 2.32 9.56
CA THR A 286 -12.57 1.18 10.27
C THR A 286 -11.91 0.21 9.30
N LEU A 287 -10.70 -0.21 9.64
CA LEU A 287 -10.07 -1.38 9.02
C LEU A 287 -10.51 -2.63 9.77
N ILE A 288 -10.96 -3.63 9.02
CA ILE A 288 -11.39 -4.93 9.53
C ILE A 288 -10.42 -5.98 9.03
N PHE A 289 -9.81 -6.73 9.94
CA PHE A 289 -8.85 -7.80 9.66
C PHE A 289 -9.44 -9.14 10.13
N ASP A 290 -9.51 -10.09 9.20
CA ASP A 290 -9.98 -11.45 9.44
C ASP A 290 -8.86 -12.43 9.08
N GLY A 291 -8.48 -13.33 9.99
CA GLY A 291 -7.35 -14.24 9.78
C GLY A 291 -7.46 -15.54 10.55
N ILE A 292 -6.46 -16.41 10.34
CA ILE A 292 -6.36 -17.71 10.98
C ILE A 292 -4.92 -17.92 11.46
N THR A 293 -4.77 -18.30 12.73
CA THR A 293 -3.50 -18.71 13.32
C THR A 293 -3.08 -20.08 12.78
N LYS A 294 -1.86 -20.18 12.26
CA LYS A 294 -1.26 -21.42 11.78
C LYS A 294 -0.51 -22.16 12.89
N VAL A 295 -0.15 -23.41 12.59
CA VAL A 295 0.89 -24.13 13.34
C VAL A 295 2.18 -23.30 13.28
N GLY A 296 2.79 -23.04 14.44
CA GLY A 296 3.93 -22.13 14.58
C GLY A 296 3.56 -20.72 15.07
N GLY A 297 2.26 -20.40 15.11
CA GLY A 297 1.74 -19.17 15.71
C GLY A 297 1.60 -17.99 14.75
N ASP A 298 2.09 -18.12 13.51
CA ASP A 298 1.89 -17.14 12.44
C ASP A 298 0.41 -16.90 12.16
N ILE A 299 0.06 -15.70 11.71
CA ILE A 299 -1.31 -15.35 11.37
C ILE A 299 -1.34 -14.87 9.92
N ARG A 300 -2.31 -15.37 9.15
CA ARG A 300 -2.60 -14.88 7.79
C ARG A 300 -4.07 -14.57 7.65
N GLY A 301 -4.40 -13.65 6.77
CA GLY A 301 -5.78 -13.23 6.62
C GLY A 301 -6.02 -12.28 5.47
N THR A 302 -7.23 -11.74 5.46
CA THR A 302 -7.64 -10.64 4.61
C THR A 302 -7.98 -9.42 5.43
N PHE A 303 -7.97 -8.26 4.80
CA PHE A 303 -8.48 -7.03 5.40
C PHE A 303 -9.38 -6.29 4.41
N LYS A 304 -10.22 -5.41 4.95
CA LYS A 304 -11.01 -4.44 4.19
C LYS A 304 -11.20 -3.16 4.99
N ALA A 305 -11.29 -2.04 4.30
CA ALA A 305 -11.66 -0.76 4.88
C ALA A 305 -13.15 -0.49 4.65
N VAL A 306 -13.83 -0.05 5.71
CA VAL A 306 -15.23 0.39 5.64
C VAL A 306 -15.38 1.78 6.24
N ASP A 307 -16.36 2.54 5.76
CA ASP A 307 -16.73 3.83 6.31
C ASP A 307 -17.51 3.68 7.63
N GLN A 308 -17.91 4.80 8.22
CA GLN A 308 -18.71 4.84 9.46
C GLN A 308 -20.09 4.17 9.33
N ARG A 309 -20.58 3.97 8.11
CA ARG A 309 -21.86 3.30 7.79
C ARG A 309 -21.66 1.83 7.42
N GLY A 310 -20.42 1.32 7.47
CA GLY A 310 -20.07 -0.04 7.08
C GLY A 310 -19.99 -0.26 5.56
N GLN A 311 -20.00 0.80 4.75
CA GLN A 311 -19.82 0.70 3.30
C GLN A 311 -18.35 0.55 2.97
N SER A 312 -18.03 -0.27 1.97
CA SER A 312 -16.65 -0.49 1.54
C SER A 312 -16.02 0.80 1.01
N LEU A 313 -14.80 1.09 1.46
CA LEU A 313 -13.98 2.20 0.95
C LEU A 313 -13.13 1.80 -0.27
N GLY A 314 -13.24 0.55 -0.73
CA GLY A 314 -12.48 0.05 -1.88
C GLY A 314 -11.05 -0.41 -1.56
N GLU A 315 -10.59 -0.25 -0.32
CA GLU A 315 -9.30 -0.80 0.14
C GLU A 315 -9.50 -2.18 0.74
N TYR A 316 -8.75 -3.16 0.24
CA TYR A 316 -8.82 -4.55 0.66
C TYR A 316 -7.55 -5.30 0.25
N GLY A 317 -7.31 -6.44 0.88
CA GLY A 317 -6.26 -7.35 0.45
C GLY A 317 -5.89 -8.40 1.46
N ASP A 318 -4.68 -8.91 1.33
CA ASP A 318 -4.18 -10.03 2.12
C ASP A 318 -3.08 -9.55 3.07
N TRP A 319 -2.91 -10.26 4.18
CA TRP A 319 -1.81 -9.98 5.11
C TRP A 319 -1.28 -11.27 5.71
N ASN A 320 0.00 -11.22 6.10
CA ASN A 320 0.65 -12.30 6.81
C ASN A 320 1.63 -11.72 7.82
N VAL A 321 1.66 -12.29 9.02
CA VAL A 321 2.57 -11.89 10.08
C VAL A 321 3.07 -13.12 10.84
N SER A 322 4.32 -13.05 11.28
CA SER A 322 5.00 -14.09 12.06
C SER A 322 5.34 -13.56 13.45
N ILE A 323 5.48 -14.45 14.42
CA ILE A 323 5.89 -14.07 15.78
C ILE A 323 7.24 -13.36 15.71
N THR A 324 7.35 -12.23 16.41
CA THR A 324 8.61 -11.50 16.55
C THR A 324 8.90 -11.22 18.02
N SER A 325 10.17 -11.31 18.41
CA SER A 325 10.62 -11.01 19.77
C SER A 325 11.21 -9.59 19.81
N GLY A 326 10.64 -8.71 20.65
CA GLY A 326 11.28 -7.44 21.00
C GLY A 326 11.11 -6.30 19.99
N ILE A 327 9.88 -5.84 19.78
CA ILE A 327 9.57 -4.55 19.14
C ILE A 327 8.98 -3.62 20.18
#